data_AF-A0A7V1LFR0-F1
#
_entry.id   AF-A0A7V1LFR0-F1
#
_cell.length_a   1.000
_cell.length_b   1.000
_cell.length_c   1.000
_cell.angle_alpha   90.00
_cell.angle_beta   90.00
_cell.angle_gamma   90.00
#
_symmetry.space_group_name_H-M   'P 1'
#
loop_
_entity.id
_entity.type
_entity.pdbx_description
1 polymer ?
#
loop_
_entity_poly.entity_id
_entity_poly.type
_entity_poly.pdbx_seq_one_letter_code
_entity_poly.pdbx_strand_id
1 'polypeptide(L)' 'MGIDISDDINLVPQLDESNFETNTKGVYLAGVVCGGMNTGKYFIENSINHAVNIFDHIQSTKE' A
#
# COMPACT_ATOMS: atom_id res chain seq x y z
N MET A 1 -1.47 -5.64 16.99
CA MET A 1 -2.56 -4.96 16.26
C MET A 1 -1.93 -3.80 15.54
N GLY A 2 -1.86 -3.85 14.21
CA GLY A 2 -1.19 -2.83 13.41
C GLY A 2 -0.85 -3.36 12.03
N ILE A 3 -0.27 -2.46 11.22
CA ILE A 3 0.27 -2.79 9.91
C ILE A 3 1.69 -3.30 10.11
N ASP A 4 1.99 -4.49 9.58
CA ASP A 4 3.34 -5.06 9.64
C ASP A 4 4.28 -4.24 8.75
N ILE A 5 5.53 -4.10 9.17
CA ILE A 5 6.57 -3.37 8.44
C ILE A 5 7.79 -4.28 8.26
N SER A 6 8.65 -3.98 7.29
CA SER A 6 9.92 -4.70 7.12
C SER A 6 10.87 -4.46 8.30
N ASP A 7 11.69 -5.46 8.60
CA ASP A 7 12.66 -5.42 9.71
C ASP A 7 13.92 -4.59 9.37
N ASP A 8 14.03 -4.07 8.15
CA ASP A 8 15.16 -3.25 7.70
C ASP A 8 14.93 -1.75 7.93
N ILE A 9 15.97 -0.94 7.74
CA ILE A 9 15.95 0.51 7.99
C ILE A 9 14.87 1.26 7.17
N ASN A 10 14.42 0.66 6.07
CA ASN A 10 13.37 1.27 5.24
C ASN A 10 11.98 1.15 5.88
N LEU A 11 11.76 0.26 6.84
CA LEU A 11 10.48 0.11 7.57
C LEU A 11 9.26 0.10 6.63
N VAL A 12 9.36 -0.64 5.52
CA VAL A 12 8.37 -0.63 4.45
C VAL A 12 7.12 -1.38 4.92
N PRO A 13 5.91 -0.81 4.84
CA PRO A 13 4.70 -1.55 5.18
C PRO A 13 4.52 -2.80 4.30
N GLN A 14 4.16 -3.90 4.92
CA GLN A 14 3.78 -5.14 4.22
C GLN A 14 2.41 -4.96 3.59
N LEU A 15 2.39 -5.00 2.26
CA LEU A 15 1.21 -4.78 1.44
C LEU A 15 1.26 -5.68 0.21
N ASP A 16 0.10 -6.07 -0.28
CA ASP A 16 -0.01 -6.75 -1.58
C ASP A 16 0.29 -5.75 -2.70
N GLU A 17 1.32 -6.02 -3.50
CA GLU A 17 1.75 -5.10 -4.57
C GLU A 17 0.71 -4.92 -5.68
N SER A 18 -0.26 -5.83 -5.79
CA SER A 18 -1.31 -5.77 -6.81
C SER A 18 -2.46 -4.85 -6.42
N ASN A 19 -2.88 -4.86 -5.15
CA ASN A 19 -4.09 -4.18 -4.67
C ASN A 19 -3.87 -3.21 -3.49
N PHE A 20 -2.66 -3.18 -2.92
CA PHE A 20 -2.25 -2.35 -1.80
C PHE A 20 -2.98 -2.61 -0.47
N GLU A 21 -3.62 -3.77 -0.31
CA GLU A 21 -4.17 -4.21 0.98
C GLU A 21 -3.03 -4.60 1.92
N THR A 22 -3.18 -4.23 3.20
CA THR A 22 -2.22 -4.57 4.26
C THR A 22 -2.52 -5.94 4.85
N ASN A 23 -1.73 -6.37 5.85
CA ASN A 23 -2.06 -7.52 6.69
C ASN A 23 -3.43 -7.41 7.40
N THR A 24 -4.01 -6.22 7.49
CA THR A 24 -5.32 -5.98 8.06
C THR A 24 -6.37 -5.86 6.96
N LYS A 25 -7.28 -6.84 6.90
CA LYS A 25 -8.36 -6.89 5.90
C LYS A 25 -9.18 -5.58 5.87
N GLY A 26 -9.38 -5.03 4.69
CA GLY A 26 -10.11 -3.78 4.46
C GLY A 26 -9.29 -2.51 4.71
N VAL A 27 -8.00 -2.63 5.06
CA VAL A 27 -7.09 -1.49 5.24
C VAL A 27 -6.06 -1.47 4.10
N TYR A 28 -6.01 -0.34 3.40
CA TYR A 28 -5.18 -0.12 2.22
C TYR A 28 -4.25 1.06 2.41
N LEU A 29 -3.11 1.05 1.71
CA LEU A 29 -2.14 2.15 1.72
C LEU A 29 -1.91 2.71 0.33
N ALA A 30 -1.81 4.03 0.20
CA ALA A 30 -1.53 4.67 -1.07
C ALA A 30 -0.57 5.85 -0.89
N GLY A 31 0.42 5.94 -1.77
CA GLY A 31 1.30 7.08 -1.91
C GLY A 31 2.64 6.83 -1.25
N VAL A 32 3.27 7.91 -0.78
CA VAL A 32 4.62 7.89 -0.21
C VAL A 32 4.75 6.96 1.01
N VAL A 33 3.66 6.74 1.75
CA VAL A 33 3.62 5.84 2.92
C VAL A 33 3.99 4.40 2.54
N CYS A 34 3.71 3.96 1.31
CA CYS A 34 4.06 2.62 0.82
C CYS A 34 5.58 2.42 0.71
N GLY A 35 6.38 3.49 0.76
CA GLY A 35 7.84 3.44 0.71
C GLY A 35 8.53 3.38 2.07
N GLY A 36 7.80 3.51 3.17
CA GLY A 36 8.39 3.66 4.50
C GLY A 36 9.38 4.85 4.55
N MET A 37 10.61 4.59 4.96
CA MET A 37 11.71 5.57 5.00
C MET A 37 12.34 5.84 3.63
N ASN A 38 11.98 5.10 2.58
CA ASN A 38 12.44 5.38 1.22
C ASN A 38 11.59 6.49 0.58
N THR A 39 11.80 7.73 1.04
CA THR A 39 11.02 8.91 0.64
C THR A 39 11.18 9.31 -0.83
N GLY A 40 12.15 8.72 -1.55
CA GLY A 40 12.38 8.97 -2.97
C GLY A 40 11.83 7.89 -3.90
N LYS A 41 11.10 6.89 -3.38
CA LYS A 41 10.55 5.79 -4.18
C LYS A 41 9.23 6.16 -4.87
N TYR A 42 8.35 6.83 -4.16
CA TYR A 42 7.00 7.17 -4.64
C TYR A 42 6.85 8.67 -4.84
N PHE A 43 6.34 9.03 -6.00
CA PHE A 43 5.98 10.39 -6.41
C PHE A 43 4.54 10.39 -6.90
N ILE A 44 3.96 11.56 -7.14
CA ILE A 44 2.57 11.66 -7.61
C ILE A 44 2.40 10.88 -8.92
N GLU A 45 3.38 10.98 -9.82
CA GLU A 45 3.36 10.40 -11.16
C GLU A 45 3.31 8.87 -11.14
N ASN A 46 3.99 8.22 -10.19
CA ASN A 46 4.05 6.76 -10.13
C ASN A 46 3.06 6.15 -9.12
N SER A 47 2.58 6.94 -8.14
CA SER A 47 1.69 6.45 -7.08
C SER A 47 0.21 6.74 -7.31
N ILE A 48 -0.13 7.59 -8.28
CA ILE A 48 -1.54 7.89 -8.61
C ILE A 48 -2.32 6.63 -9.01
N ASN A 49 -1.65 5.64 -9.60
CA ASN A 49 -2.28 4.37 -9.99
C ASN A 49 -2.68 3.48 -8.80
N HIS A 50 -2.16 3.73 -7.59
CA HIS A 50 -2.55 2.96 -6.41
C HIS A 50 -4.07 3.04 -6.16
N ALA A 51 -4.67 4.21 -6.41
CA ALA A 51 -6.11 4.39 -6.24
C ALA A 51 -6.91 3.45 -7.14
N VAL A 52 -6.52 3.29 -8.41
CA VAL A 52 -7.19 2.40 -9.35
C VAL A 52 -7.17 0.97 -8.82
N ASN A 53 -5.99 0.46 -8.47
CA ASN A 53 -5.82 -0.90 -7.95
C ASN A 53 -6.65 -1.16 -6.67
N ILE A 54 -6.67 -0.19 -5.74
CA ILE A 54 -7.44 -0.29 -4.49
C ILE A 54 -8.94 -0.35 -4.79
N PHE A 55 -9.46 0.55 -5.63
CA PHE A 55 -10.88 0.59 -5.95
C PHE A 55 -11.34 -0.64 -6.73
N ASP A 56 -10.51 -1.15 -7.65
CA ASP A 56 -10.77 -2.38 -8.37
C ASP A 56 -10.88 -3.57 -7.42
N HIS A 57 -9.98 -3.67 -6.44
CA HIS A 57 -10.04 -4.71 -5.41
C HIS A 57 -11.27 -4.56 -4.50
N ILE A 58 -11.58 -3.35 -4.04
CA ILE A 58 -12.79 -3.11 -3.24
C ILE A 58 -14.04 -3.51 -4.02
N GLN A 59 -14.10 -3.21 -5.32
CA GLN A 59 -15.23 -3.56 -6.17
C GLN A 59 -15.34 -5.08 -6.39
N SER A 60 -14.22 -5.78 -6.58
CA SER A 60 -14.23 -7.24 -6.77
C SER A 60 -14.58 -8.01 -5.49
N THR A 61 -14.37 -7.39 -4.33
CA THR A 61 -14.66 -7.98 -3.01
C THR A 61 -16.06 -7.61 -2.49
N LYS A 62 -16.85 -6.83 -3.23
CA LYS A 62 -18.26 -6.56 -2.88
C LYS A 62 -19.10 -7.81 -3.11
N GLU A 63 -19.63 -8.36 -2.03
CA GLU A 63 -20.74 -9.33 -2.02
C GLU A 63 -22.06 -8.68 -2.46
#